data_AF-A0A1M7L444-F1
#
_entry.id   AF-A0A1M7L444-F1
#
_cell.length_a   1.000
_cell.length_b   1.000
_cell.length_c   1.000
_cell.angle_alpha   90.00
_cell.angle_beta   90.00
_cell.angle_gamma   90.00
#
_symmetry.space_group_name_H-M   'P 1'
#
loop_
_entity.id
_entity.type
_entity.pdbx_description
1 polymer ?
#
loop_
_entity_poly.entity_id
_entity_poly.type
_entity_poly.pdbx_seq_one_letter_code
_entity_poly.pdbx_strand_id
1 'polypeptide(L)' 'MRARFGGDDVYVPAPDKSARDERVREMFNGRNIKELMQLFGLARSTVYRIVGQRGRP' A
#
# COMPACT_ATOMS: atom_id res chain seq x y z
N MET A 1 -39.10 -18.01 1.36
CA MET A 1 -37.74 -18.60 1.37
C MET A 1 -36.85 -17.67 2.17
N ARG A 2 -36.38 -18.10 3.35
CA ARG A 2 -35.69 -17.23 4.33
C ARG A 2 -34.19 -17.22 4.03
N ALA A 3 -33.62 -16.04 3.78
CA ALA A 3 -32.19 -15.86 3.67
C ALA A 3 -31.55 -16.03 5.05
N ARG A 4 -30.71 -17.07 5.18
CA ARG A 4 -29.84 -17.30 6.33
C ARG A 4 -28.42 -17.47 5.78
N PHE A 5 -27.63 -16.42 5.91
CA PHE A 5 -26.17 -16.49 5.96
C PHE A 5 -25.83 -15.53 7.10
N GLY A 6 -25.63 -15.98 8.33
CA GLY A 6 -24.57 -16.91 8.71
C GLY A 6 -23.32 -16.06 8.81
N GLY A 7 -23.08 -15.49 10.00
CA GLY A 7 -21.97 -14.57 10.23
C GLY A 7 -20.64 -15.26 9.96
N ASP A 8 -19.92 -14.77 8.96
CA ASP A 8 -18.49 -14.94 8.82
C ASP A 8 -17.93 -13.52 8.81
N ASP A 9 -17.23 -13.15 9.88
CA ASP A 9 -16.29 -12.04 9.82
C ASP A 9 -15.24 -12.47 8.79
N VAL A 10 -15.45 -12.08 7.53
CA VAL A 10 -14.43 -12.23 6.50
C VAL A 10 -13.26 -11.40 6.97
N TYR A 11 -12.26 -12.07 7.56
CA TYR A 11 -10.95 -11.48 7.75
C TYR A 11 -10.40 -11.21 6.36
N VAL A 12 -10.65 -10.01 5.84
CA VAL A 12 -9.93 -9.45 4.71
C VAL A 12 -8.52 -9.27 5.23
N PRO A 13 -7.54 -10.11 4.83
CA PRO A 13 -6.17 -9.90 5.24
C PRO A 13 -5.82 -8.48 4.81
N ALA A 14 -5.30 -7.67 5.75
CA ALA A 14 -4.96 -6.28 5.46
C ALA A 14 -4.26 -6.22 4.10
N PRO A 15 -4.73 -5.38 3.16
CA PRO A 15 -4.25 -5.38 1.78
C PRO A 15 -2.73 -5.36 1.81
N ASP A 16 -2.09 -6.35 1.18
CA ASP A 16 -0.67 -6.61 1.32
C ASP A 16 0.14 -5.35 1.00
N LYS A 17 0.54 -4.66 2.08
CA LYS A 17 1.26 -3.39 2.00
C LYS A 17 2.64 -3.62 1.39
N SER A 18 3.15 -4.85 1.44
CA SER A 18 4.46 -5.23 0.91
C SER A 18 4.49 -5.11 -0.61
N ALA A 19 3.48 -5.66 -1.29
CA ALA A 19 3.35 -5.57 -2.75
C ALA A 19 3.18 -4.12 -3.22
N ARG A 20 2.39 -3.31 -2.50
CA ARG A 20 2.27 -1.86 -2.76
C ARG A 20 3.62 -1.17 -2.57
N ASP A 21 4.28 -1.41 -1.44
CA ASP A 21 5.52 -0.73 -1.08
C ASP A 21 6.68 -1.13 -2.03
N GLU A 22 6.67 -2.35 -2.56
CA GLU A 22 7.55 -2.78 -3.65
C GLU A 22 7.27 -2.01 -4.94
N ARG A 23 6.01 -1.94 -5.38
CA ARG A 23 5.64 -1.20 -6.59
C ARG A 23 5.98 0.30 -6.50
N VAL A 24 5.78 0.90 -5.32
CA VAL A 24 6.18 2.29 -5.04
C VAL A 24 7.70 2.46 -5.18
N ARG A 25 8.50 1.49 -4.71
CA ARG A 25 9.97 1.50 -4.83
C ARG A 25 10.42 1.35 -6.29
N GLU A 26 9.79 0.47 -7.05
CA GLU A 26 10.10 0.23 -8.47
C GLU A 26 9.81 1.46 -9.34
N MET A 27 8.69 2.13 -9.11
CA MET A 27 8.28 3.29 -9.91
C MET A 27 8.93 4.60 -9.45
N PHE A 28 9.62 4.62 -8.32
CA PHE A 28 10.28 5.82 -7.84
C PHE A 28 11.53 6.16 -8.68
N ASN A 29 11.53 7.35 -9.30
CA ASN A 29 12.62 7.84 -10.15
C ASN A 29 13.49 8.92 -9.49
N GLY A 30 13.35 9.13 -8.18
CA GLY A 30 14.08 10.15 -7.43
C GLY A 30 13.35 11.50 -7.31
N ARG A 31 12.42 11.82 -8.22
CA ARG A 31 11.76 13.15 -8.28
C ARG A 31 10.23 13.09 -8.39
N ASN A 32 9.65 11.94 -8.71
CA ASN A 32 8.20 11.74 -8.95
C ASN A 32 7.33 11.48 -7.70
N ILE A 33 7.68 12.03 -6.53
CA ILE A 33 6.94 11.78 -5.28
C ILE A 33 5.46 12.18 -5.39
N LYS A 34 5.14 13.32 -6.01
CA LYS A 34 3.75 13.79 -6.15
C LYS A 34 2.89 12.82 -6.98
N GLU A 35 3.48 12.27 -8.05
CA GLU A 35 2.81 11.29 -8.91
C GLU A 35 2.52 10.00 -8.15
N LEU A 36 3.50 9.50 -7.37
CA LEU A 36 3.32 8.31 -6.54
C LEU A 36 2.26 8.51 -5.45
N MET A 37 2.19 9.71 -4.85
CA MET A 37 1.13 10.03 -3.89
C MET A 37 -0.26 9.93 -4.51
N GLN A 38 -0.44 10.49 -5.71
CA GLN A 38 -1.72 10.45 -6.43
C GLN A 38 -2.08 9.04 -6.89
N LEU A 39 -1.12 8.32 -7.47
CA LEU A 39 -1.32 6.99 -8.03
C LEU A 39 -1.71 5.94 -6.98
N PHE A 40 -1.14 6.04 -5.78
CA PHE A 40 -1.38 5.08 -4.70
C PHE A 40 -2.26 5.61 -3.56
N GLY A 41 -2.72 6.86 -3.63
CA GLY A 41 -3.48 7.50 -2.55
C GLY A 41 -2.70 7.60 -1.23
N LEU A 42 -1.38 7.82 -1.31
CA LEU A 42 -0.49 7.83 -0.14
C LEU A 42 -0.12 9.24 0.30
N ALA A 43 0.04 9.42 1.60
CA ALA A 43 0.64 10.62 2.16
C ALA A 43 2.13 10.71 1.77
N ARG A 44 2.63 11.95 1.63
CA ARG A 44 4.03 12.25 1.31
C ARG A 44 5.02 11.52 2.24
N SER A 45 4.76 11.56 3.55
CA SER A 45 5.56 10.87 4.57
C SER A 45 5.61 9.35 4.37
N THR A 46 4.50 8.76 3.91
CA THR A 46 4.43 7.31 3.63
C THR A 46 5.27 6.95 2.42
N VAL A 47 5.20 7.73 1.34
CA VAL A 47 6.05 7.51 0.16
C VAL A 47 7.53 7.63 0.53
N TYR A 48 7.93 8.66 1.30
CA TYR A 48 9.32 8.79 1.77
C TYR A 48 9.77 7.62 2.65
N ARG A 49 8.90 7.12 3.55
CA ARG A 49 9.22 5.95 4.37
C ARG A 49 9.47 4.72 3.50
N ILE A 50 8.63 4.51 2.48
CA ILE A 50 8.74 3.35 1.58
C ILE A 50 10.02 3.40 0.75
N VAL A 51 10.33 4.55 0.13
CA VAL A 51 11.54 4.69 -0.72
C VAL A 51 12.82 4.82 0.11
N GLY A 52 12.72 5.34 1.33
CA GLY A 52 13.84 5.55 2.26
C GLY A 52 14.23 4.32 3.09
N GLN A 53 13.39 3.28 3.15
CA GLN A 53 13.70 2.03 3.86
C GLN A 53 14.76 1.15 3.18
N ARG A 54 15.37 1.59 2.07
CA ARG A 54 16.33 0.81 1.28
C ARG A 54 17.74 0.68 1.90
N GLY A 55 17.90 0.89 3.21
CA GLY A 55 19.23 0.91 3.84
C GLY A 55 19.24 0.91 5.36
N ARG A 56 18.63 -0.10 6.00
CA ARG A 56 19.00 -0.44 7.38
C ARG A 56 19.68 -1.83 7.36
N PRO A 57 21.00 -1.93 7.60
CA PRO A 57 21.59 -3.21 8.00
C PRO A 57 21.01 -3.67 9.34
#